data_AF-A0A955QZ75-F1
#
_entry.id   AF-A0A955QZ75-F1
#
_cell.length_a   1.000
_cell.length_b   1.000
_cell.length_c   1.000
_cell.angle_alpha   90.00
_cell.angle_beta   90.00
_cell.angle_gamma   90.00
#
_symmetry.space_group_name_H-M   'P 1'
#
loop_
_entity.id
_entity.type
_entity.pdbx_description
1 polymer ?
#
loop_
_entity_poly.entity_id
_entity_poly.type
_entity_poly.pdbx_seq_one_letter_code
_entity_poly.pdbx_strand_id
1 'polypeptide(L)'
;RSIPSMIHVMTLMGVIFYVYAIMGYQLFHEHDPTHWRSLGISLLTLFRVVTLEDWTDVMYTAMDFHHLSWIYFVSFVVLGTFVVINLFIAVVINNLDEAKAERLAELQGPVTQKEILQDLRETQIALKRLEARLERTAGENVLPLSKVLKG
;
A
#
# COMPACT_ATOMS: atom_id res chain seq x y z
N ARG A 1 -5.04 -0.86 12.47
CA ARG A 1 -4.01 -1.34 13.43
C ARG A 1 -2.88 -1.99 12.63
N SER A 2 -1.86 -1.23 12.26
CA SER A 2 -0.90 -1.68 11.23
C SER A 2 0.57 -1.39 11.57
N ILE A 3 0.80 -0.87 12.77
CA ILE A 3 2.11 -0.80 13.42
C ILE A 3 2.80 -2.18 13.52
N PRO A 4 2.11 -3.33 13.72
CA PRO A 4 2.79 -4.62 13.90
C PRO A 4 3.71 -5.03 12.73
N SER A 5 3.30 -4.79 11.48
CA SER A 5 4.08 -5.20 10.31
C SER A 5 5.31 -4.32 10.07
N MET A 6 5.24 -3.04 10.44
CA MET A 6 6.34 -2.08 10.23
C MET A 6 7.52 -2.36 11.18
N ILE A 7 7.23 -2.87 12.38
CA ILE A 7 8.26 -3.24 13.35
C ILE A 7 9.19 -4.32 12.80
N HIS A 8 8.66 -5.32 12.08
CA HIS A 8 9.50 -6.38 11.49
C HIS A 8 10.51 -5.84 10.46
N VAL A 9 10.09 -4.89 9.62
CA VAL A 9 10.97 -4.24 8.63
C VAL A 9 12.00 -3.36 9.32
N MET A 10 11.60 -2.64 10.36
CA MET A 10 12.50 -1.83 11.21
C MET A 10 13.54 -2.70 11.92
N THR A 11 13.14 -3.85 12.46
CA THR A 11 14.06 -4.82 13.08
C THR A 11 15.04 -5.35 12.05
N LEU A 12 14.59 -5.70 10.85
CA LEU A 12 15.47 -6.13 9.77
C LEU A 12 16.49 -5.04 9.41
N MET A 13 16.04 -3.79 9.27
CA MET A 13 16.95 -2.65 9.03
C MET A 13 18.00 -2.53 10.13
N GLY A 14 17.59 -2.60 11.40
CA GLY A 14 18.50 -2.52 12.54
C GLY A 14 19.56 -3.62 12.54
N VAL A 15 19.19 -4.85 12.19
CA VAL A 15 20.13 -5.98 12.08
C VAL A 15 21.12 -5.74 10.93
N ILE A 16 20.65 -5.29 9.76
CA ILE A 16 21.53 -4.96 8.62
C ILE A 16 22.53 -3.88 9.02
N PHE A 17 22.06 -2.80 9.65
CA PHE A 17 22.91 -1.72 10.15
C PHE A 17 23.97 -2.22 11.12
N TYR A 18 23.58 -3.06 12.09
CA TYR A 18 24.51 -3.59 13.08
C TYR A 18 25.58 -4.49 12.47
N VAL A 19 25.19 -5.40 11.56
CA VAL A 19 26.12 -6.30 10.87
C VAL A 19 27.11 -5.49 10.02
N TYR A 20 26.61 -4.56 9.21
CA TYR A 20 27.49 -3.72 8.40
C TYR A 20 28.38 -2.82 9.26
N ALA A 21 27.90 -2.30 10.39
CA ALA A 21 28.73 -1.47 11.26
C ALA A 21 29.92 -2.24 11.83
N ILE A 22 29.71 -3.50 12.24
CA ILE A 22 30.80 -4.38 12.70
C ILE A 22 31.74 -4.71 11.54
N MET A 23 31.20 -5.05 10.37
CA MET A 23 32.02 -5.36 9.19
C MET A 23 32.90 -4.17 8.78
N GLY A 24 32.31 -2.98 8.66
CA GLY A 24 33.06 -1.78 8.29
C GLY A 24 34.09 -1.38 9.34
N TYR A 25 33.77 -1.51 10.63
CA TYR A 25 34.76 -1.37 11.70
C TYR A 25 35.94 -2.33 11.46
N GLN A 26 35.68 -3.63 11.30
CA GLN A 26 36.75 -4.62 11.11
C GLN A 26 37.58 -4.38 9.85
N LEU A 27 36.95 -3.97 8.75
CA LEU A 27 37.61 -3.81 7.45
C LEU A 27 38.41 -2.50 7.33
N PHE A 28 37.93 -1.42 7.94
CA PHE A 28 38.41 -0.06 7.60
C PHE A 28 38.96 0.73 8.79
N HIS A 29 38.79 0.29 10.05
CA HIS A 29 39.18 1.09 11.22
C HIS A 29 40.66 1.49 11.30
N GLU A 30 41.57 0.66 10.79
CA GLU A 30 43.02 0.95 10.81
C GLU A 30 43.39 2.08 9.84
N HIS A 31 42.67 2.16 8.72
CA HIS A 31 43.02 2.99 7.57
C HIS A 31 42.20 4.28 7.50
N ASP A 32 40.95 4.23 7.98
CA ASP A 32 40.04 5.37 8.06
C ASP A 32 39.37 5.46 9.45
N PRO A 33 40.11 5.91 10.48
CA PRO A 33 39.57 6.09 11.81
C PRO A 33 38.47 7.16 11.89
N THR A 34 38.43 8.09 10.93
CA THR A 34 37.42 9.17 10.92
C THR A 34 36.02 8.58 10.78
N HIS A 35 35.85 7.56 9.95
CA HIS A 35 34.56 6.92 9.68
C HIS A 35 34.36 5.59 10.42
N TRP A 36 35.44 4.93 10.86
CA TRP A 36 35.38 3.55 11.36
C TRP A 36 36.07 3.32 12.71
N ARG A 37 36.44 4.37 13.47
CA ARG A 37 37.15 4.21 14.77
C ARG A 37 36.37 3.47 15.86
N SER A 38 35.03 3.48 15.82
CA SER A 38 34.21 2.77 16.80
C SER A 38 32.89 2.34 16.18
N LEU A 39 32.19 1.41 16.84
CA LEU A 39 30.88 0.95 16.39
C LEU A 39 29.87 2.09 16.23
N GLY A 40 29.86 3.04 17.17
CA GLY A 40 28.96 4.20 17.11
C GLY A 40 29.26 5.12 15.93
N ILE A 41 30.54 5.40 15.67
CA ILE A 41 30.94 6.19 14.50
C ILE A 41 30.63 5.42 13.19
N SER A 42 30.86 4.11 13.17
CA SER A 42 30.52 3.25 12.02
C SER A 42 29.02 3.27 11.71
N LEU A 43 28.16 3.26 12.74
CA LEU A 43 26.71 3.42 12.58
C LEU A 43 26.34 4.80 12.02
N LEU A 44 26.99 5.88 12.46
CA LEU A 44 26.78 7.22 11.92
C LEU A 44 27.25 7.33 10.46
N THR A 45 28.39 6.72 10.13
CA THR A 45 28.88 6.61 8.75
C THR A 45 27.87 5.89 7.87
N LEU A 46 27.38 4.73 8.30
CA LEU A 46 26.36 3.98 7.57
C LEU A 46 25.02 4.72 7.46
N PHE A 47 24.67 5.55 8.44
CA PHE A 47 23.51 6.42 8.33
C PHE A 47 23.68 7.44 7.19
N ARG A 48 24.84 8.08 7.06
CA ARG A 48 25.15 8.96 5.90
C ARG A 48 25.13 8.19 4.59
N VAL A 49 25.69 6.98 4.57
CA VAL A 49 25.69 6.12 3.38
C VAL A 49 24.27 5.74 2.95
N VAL A 50 23.36 5.38 3.89
CA VAL A 50 21.99 4.98 3.52
C VAL A 50 21.15 6.16 3.01
N THR A 51 21.44 7.38 3.48
CA THR A 51 20.79 8.60 2.99
C THR A 51 21.38 9.07 1.65
N LEU A 52 22.39 8.37 1.14
CA LEU A 52 23.16 8.71 -0.06
C LEU A 52 23.87 10.07 0.06
N GLU A 53 24.20 10.49 1.28
CA GLU A 53 24.91 11.72 1.56
C GLU A 53 26.42 11.43 1.65
N ASP A 54 27.22 12.04 0.77
CA ASP A 54 28.69 11.90 0.69
C ASP A 54 29.21 10.44 0.69
N TRP A 55 28.36 9.49 0.32
CA TRP A 55 28.65 8.06 0.46
C TRP A 55 29.76 7.58 -0.47
N THR A 56 29.88 8.22 -1.64
CA THR A 56 30.94 7.93 -2.61
C THR A 56 32.31 8.32 -2.08
N ASP A 57 32.41 9.37 -1.28
CA ASP A 57 33.69 9.85 -0.75
C ASP A 57 34.24 8.87 0.29
N VAL A 58 33.36 8.35 1.15
CA VAL A 58 33.71 7.28 2.09
C VAL A 58 34.08 5.98 1.34
N MET A 59 33.37 5.66 0.26
CA MET A 59 33.67 4.51 -0.58
C MET A 59 35.05 4.65 -1.26
N TYR A 60 35.34 5.79 -1.88
CA TYR A 60 36.62 6.02 -2.57
C TYR A 60 37.79 5.99 -1.59
N THR A 61 37.63 6.57 -0.40
CA THR A 61 38.61 6.48 0.69
C THR A 61 38.90 5.01 1.04
N ALA A 62 37.87 4.16 1.12
CA ALA A 62 38.06 2.73 1.37
C ALA A 62 38.65 1.96 0.17
N MET A 63 38.46 2.46 -1.07
CA MET A 63 39.02 1.87 -2.29
C MET A 63 40.52 2.11 -2.44
N ASP A 64 41.04 3.21 -1.89
CA ASP A 64 42.48 3.50 -1.85
C ASP A 64 43.27 2.41 -1.11
N PHE A 65 42.62 1.71 -0.16
CA PHE A 65 43.20 0.58 0.57
C PHE A 65 42.85 -0.78 -0.07
N HIS A 66 41.57 -0.99 -0.40
CA HIS A 66 41.10 -2.22 -1.01
C HIS A 66 40.21 -1.92 -2.22
N HIS A 67 40.69 -2.22 -3.43
CA HIS A 67 39.98 -1.88 -4.66
C HIS A 67 38.54 -2.45 -4.74
N LEU A 68 38.28 -3.60 -4.10
CA LEU A 68 36.94 -4.23 -4.07
C LEU A 68 36.00 -3.67 -2.99
N SER A 69 36.42 -2.66 -2.22
CA SER A 69 35.59 -2.01 -1.19
C SER A 69 34.26 -1.49 -1.73
N TRP A 70 34.20 -1.09 -3.01
CA TRP A 70 32.94 -0.65 -3.64
C TRP A 70 31.81 -1.67 -3.49
N ILE A 71 32.11 -2.97 -3.46
CA ILE A 71 31.09 -4.03 -3.31
C ILE A 71 30.37 -3.88 -1.97
N TYR A 72 31.10 -3.58 -0.89
CA TYR A 72 30.54 -3.39 0.45
C TYR A 72 29.58 -2.20 0.50
N PHE A 73 29.96 -1.06 -0.08
CA PHE A 73 29.12 0.14 -0.07
C PHE A 73 27.90 -0.02 -0.99
N VAL A 74 28.09 -0.55 -2.19
CA VAL A 74 27.00 -0.76 -3.15
C VAL A 74 26.01 -1.80 -2.62
N SER A 75 26.47 -2.89 -2.00
CA SER A 75 25.56 -3.88 -1.41
C SER A 75 24.76 -3.30 -0.25
N PHE A 76 25.38 -2.48 0.60
CA PHE A 76 24.67 -1.78 1.68
C PHE A 76 23.62 -0.81 1.15
N VAL A 77 23.97 0.01 0.16
CA VAL A 77 23.04 0.96 -0.48
C VAL A 77 21.86 0.22 -1.09
N VAL A 78 22.09 -0.82 -1.89
CA VAL A 78 21.02 -1.58 -2.53
C VAL A 78 20.08 -2.22 -1.49
N LEU A 79 20.64 -2.85 -0.45
CA LEU A 79 19.84 -3.44 0.62
C LEU A 79 19.08 -2.37 1.42
N GLY A 80 19.72 -1.27 1.77
CA GLY A 80 19.12 -0.16 2.51
C GLY A 80 17.98 0.48 1.73
N THR A 81 18.20 0.81 0.46
CA THR A 81 17.16 1.36 -0.43
C THR A 81 16.01 0.37 -0.60
N PHE A 82 16.28 -0.92 -0.78
CA PHE A 82 15.24 -1.95 -0.86
C PHE A 82 14.36 -1.99 0.40
N VAL A 83 14.98 -1.95 1.59
CA VAL A 83 14.24 -1.94 2.86
C VAL A 83 13.44 -0.64 3.03
N VAL A 84 14.01 0.52 2.68
CA VAL A 84 13.29 1.81 2.73
C VAL A 84 12.09 1.83 1.79
N ILE A 85 12.22 1.31 0.57
CA ILE A 85 11.11 1.18 -0.38
C ILE A 85 10.03 0.25 0.19
N ASN A 86 10.42 -0.90 0.74
CA ASN A 86 9.46 -1.83 1.34
C ASN A 86 8.73 -1.21 2.54
N LEU A 87 9.42 -0.41 3.35
CA LEU A 87 8.79 0.36 4.42
C LEU A 87 7.79 1.38 3.86
N PHE A 88 8.16 2.13 2.83
CA PHE A 88 7.29 3.11 2.20
C PHE A 88 6.02 2.45 1.65
N ILE A 89 6.17 1.32 0.94
CA ILE A 89 5.04 0.52 0.44
C ILE A 89 4.16 0.05 1.61
N ALA A 90 4.75 -0.47 2.69
CA ALA A 90 3.99 -0.90 3.86
C ALA A 90 3.18 0.24 4.49
N VAL A 91 3.75 1.44 4.59
CA VAL A 91 3.09 2.64 5.11
C VAL A 91 1.95 3.05 4.18
N VAL A 92 2.17 3.08 2.86
CA VAL A 92 1.15 3.45 1.87
C VAL A 92 -0.02 2.45 1.88
N ILE A 93 0.27 1.15 1.89
CA ILE A 93 -0.76 0.10 1.95
C ILE A 93 -1.60 0.26 3.21
N ASN A 94 -0.96 0.49 4.37
CA ASN A 94 -1.69 0.74 5.60
C ASN A 94 -2.68 1.91 5.47
N ASN A 95 -2.23 3.05 4.93
CA ASN A 95 -3.11 4.21 4.74
C ASN A 95 -4.26 3.90 3.76
N LEU A 96 -4.00 3.13 2.70
CA LEU A 96 -5.01 2.72 1.74
C LEU A 96 -6.03 1.75 2.35
N ASP A 97 -5.59 0.81 3.19
CA ASP A 97 -6.47 -0.15 3.85
C ASP A 97 -7.39 0.56 4.86
N GLU A 98 -6.89 1.56 5.58
CA GLU A 98 -7.70 2.39 6.49
C GLU A 98 -8.75 3.20 5.70
N ALA A 99 -8.35 3.88 4.62
CA ALA A 99 -9.26 4.64 3.76
C ALA A 99 -10.26 3.76 2.97
N LYS A 100 -9.93 2.48 2.73
CA LYS A 100 -10.87 1.50 2.16
C LYS A 100 -11.83 0.99 3.23
N ALA A 101 -11.36 0.74 4.45
CA ALA A 101 -12.19 0.27 5.55
C ALA A 101 -13.28 1.30 5.89
N GLU A 102 -12.96 2.59 5.90
CA GLU A 102 -13.94 3.66 6.09
C GLU A 102 -14.99 3.68 4.97
N ARG A 103 -14.57 3.64 3.70
CA ARG A 103 -15.49 3.59 2.56
C ARG A 103 -16.38 2.34 2.56
N LEU A 104 -15.82 1.18 2.92
CA LEU A 104 -16.60 -0.05 3.07
C LEU A 104 -17.60 0.08 4.21
N ALA A 105 -17.23 0.72 5.32
CA ALA A 105 -18.14 0.97 6.43
C ALA A 105 -19.25 1.97 6.06
N GLU A 106 -19.00 2.95 5.19
CA GLU A 106 -20.03 3.84 4.64
C GLU A 106 -20.98 3.09 3.70
N LEU A 107 -20.46 2.23 2.82
CA LEU A 107 -21.26 1.40 1.91
C LEU A 107 -22.03 0.27 2.61
N GLN A 108 -21.49 -0.25 3.73
CA GLN A 108 -22.11 -1.26 4.58
C GLN A 108 -22.86 -0.67 5.78
N GLY A 109 -22.87 0.66 5.92
CA GLY A 109 -23.78 1.34 6.83
C GLY A 109 -25.18 0.80 6.57
N PRO A 110 -25.96 0.49 7.62
CA PRO A 110 -27.23 -0.17 7.42
C PRO A 110 -28.05 0.71 6.50
N VAL A 111 -28.26 0.29 5.25
CA VAL A 111 -29.43 0.72 4.47
C VAL A 111 -30.56 0.38 5.41
N THR A 112 -31.09 1.41 6.06
CA THR A 112 -31.88 1.19 7.26
C THR A 112 -32.99 0.25 6.84
N GLN A 113 -33.36 -0.76 7.62
CA GLN A 113 -34.42 -1.68 7.21
C GLN A 113 -35.66 -0.91 6.71
N LYS A 114 -35.88 0.29 7.27
CA LYS A 114 -36.82 1.32 6.80
C LYS A 114 -36.57 1.82 5.36
N GLU A 115 -35.34 2.18 4.97
CA GLU A 115 -34.98 2.58 3.61
C GLU A 115 -35.21 1.42 2.62
N ILE A 116 -34.78 0.19 2.94
CA ILE A 116 -35.04 -0.99 2.08
C ILE A 116 -36.56 -1.22 1.95
N LEU A 117 -37.29 -1.16 3.06
CA LEU A 117 -38.75 -1.33 3.08
C LEU A 117 -39.47 -0.21 2.31
N GLN A 118 -38.94 1.01 2.35
CA GLN A 118 -39.48 2.15 1.62
C GLN A 118 -39.26 1.97 0.11
N ASP A 119 -38.05 1.60 -0.30
CA ASP A 119 -37.68 1.35 -1.69
C ASP A 119 -38.48 0.18 -2.30
N LEU A 120 -38.69 -0.89 -1.53
CA LEU A 120 -39.59 -2.00 -1.88
C LEU A 120 -41.05 -1.57 -1.99
N ARG A 121 -41.52 -0.63 -1.14
CA ARG A 121 -42.88 -0.10 -1.23
C ARG A 121 -43.08 0.73 -2.50
N GLU A 122 -42.12 1.58 -2.81
CA GLU A 122 -42.17 2.45 -3.99
C GLU A 122 -42.17 1.63 -5.28
N THR A 123 -41.30 0.63 -5.38
CA THR A 123 -41.27 -0.31 -6.51
C THR A 123 -42.58 -1.11 -6.63
N GLN A 124 -43.17 -1.60 -5.53
CA GLN A 124 -44.49 -2.26 -5.57
C GLN A 124 -45.62 -1.35 -6.05
N ILE A 125 -45.64 -0.08 -5.62
CA ILE A 125 -46.64 0.89 -6.06
C ILE A 125 -46.50 1.19 -7.55
N ALA A 126 -45.26 1.32 -8.04
CA ALA A 126 -45.00 1.51 -9.46
C ALA A 126 -45.50 0.32 -10.30
N LEU A 127 -45.23 -0.91 -9.86
CA LEU A 127 -45.71 -2.13 -10.52
C LEU A 127 -47.24 -2.20 -10.57
N LYS A 128 -47.94 -1.94 -9.45
CA LYS A 128 -49.41 -1.90 -9.44
C LYS A 128 -50.00 -0.86 -10.38
N ARG A 129 -49.35 0.30 -10.52
CA ARG A 129 -49.77 1.33 -11.48
C ARG A 129 -49.57 0.88 -12.92
N LEU A 130 -48.50 0.15 -13.21
CA LEU A 130 -48.23 -0.43 -14.52
C LEU A 130 -49.27 -1.50 -14.87
N GLU A 131 -49.58 -2.41 -13.94
CA GLU A 131 -50.63 -3.41 -14.12
C GLU A 131 -52.00 -2.75 -14.41
N ALA A 132 -52.40 -1.77 -13.60
CA ALA A 132 -53.67 -1.06 -13.83
C ALA A 132 -53.72 -0.30 -15.17
N ARG A 133 -52.57 0.19 -15.66
CA ARG A 133 -52.47 0.80 -17.00
C ARG A 133 -52.62 -0.26 -18.09
N LEU A 134 -51.94 -1.39 -17.95
CA LEU A 134 -52.02 -2.50 -18.89
C LEU A 134 -53.42 -3.10 -18.93
N GLU A 135 -54.10 -3.25 -17.80
CA GLU A 135 -55.49 -3.73 -17.75
C GLU A 135 -56.46 -2.75 -18.40
N ARG A 136 -56.28 -1.45 -18.21
CA ARG A 136 -57.09 -0.43 -18.90
C ARG A 136 -56.84 -0.45 -20.40
N THR A 137 -55.58 -0.50 -20.83
CA THR A 137 -55.22 -0.58 -22.25
C THR A 137 -55.64 -1.90 -22.88
N ALA A 138 -55.55 -3.02 -22.14
CA ALA A 138 -56.01 -4.33 -22.59
C ALA A 138 -57.54 -4.41 -22.65
N GLY A 139 -58.24 -3.83 -21.68
CA GLY A 139 -59.70 -3.70 -21.65
C GLY A 139 -60.25 -2.80 -22.74
N GLU A 140 -59.53 -1.73 -23.11
CA GLU A 140 -59.83 -0.92 -24.31
C GLU A 140 -59.48 -1.63 -25.62
N ASN A 141 -58.45 -2.50 -25.64
CA ASN A 141 -58.03 -3.26 -26.83
C ASN A 141 -58.66 -4.65 -26.96
N VAL A 142 -59.65 -5.04 -26.16
CA VAL A 142 -60.52 -6.19 -26.48
C VAL A 142 -61.51 -5.77 -27.57
N LEU A 143 -61.00 -5.40 -28.74
CA LEU A 143 -61.76 -5.50 -29.98
C LEU A 143 -61.93 -7.00 -30.27
N PRO A 144 -63.14 -7.48 -30.53
CA PRO A 144 -63.37 -8.90 -30.71
C PRO A 144 -62.64 -9.34 -31.99
N LEU A 145 -61.72 -10.30 -31.85
CA LEU A 145 -61.06 -11.01 -32.95
C LEU A 145 -62.03 -11.65 -33.97
N SER A 146 -63.34 -11.60 -33.71
CA SER A 146 -64.40 -12.02 -34.64
C SER A 146 -64.62 -11.06 -35.81
N LYS A 147 -64.11 -9.83 -35.79
CA LYS A 147 -64.23 -8.88 -36.94
C LYS A 147 -63.05 -8.89 -37.91
N VAL A 148 -61.91 -9.50 -37.57
CA VAL A 148 -60.72 -9.52 -38.45
C VAL A 148 -60.71 -10.72 -39.41
N LEU A 149 -61.50 -11.77 -39.16
CA LEU A 149 -61.58 -12.98 -40.01
C LEU A 149 -62.84 -13.05 -40.89
N LYS A 150 -63.58 -11.96 -41.07
CA LYS A 150 -64.74 -11.89 -42.00
C LYS A 150 -64.66 -10.75 -43.03
N GLY A 151 -63.44 -10.36 -43.41
CA GLY A 151 -63.18 -9.49 -44.58
C GLY A 151 -62.33 -10.24 -45.57
#